data_AF-A0A7W0M9C5-F1
#
_entry.id   AF-A0A7W0M9C5-F1
#
_cell.length_a   1.000
_cell.length_b   1.000
_cell.length_c   1.000
_cell.angle_alpha   90.00
_cell.angle_beta   90.00
_cell.angle_gamma   90.00
#
_symmetry.space_group_name_H-M   'P 1'
#
loop_
_entity.id
_entity.type
_entity.pdbx_description
1 polymer ?
#
loop_
_entity_poly.entity_id
_entity_poly.type
_entity_poly.pdbx_seq_one_letter_code
_entity_poly.pdbx_strand_id
1 'polypeptide(L)'
;MSQNSTPPVPPLAGLCSFDDARRTELPVEECVAWMKRHHYVLHRLHGVFTARLTAEPLYELKTAFSHHAYLCAEHVTALRKRVSELREPPLGLEAVPHRSLERCLDEVLAAPTTSALLLGLYEALVPALIDSLERYIATTNLLADAPSVRIARFCKLEMEDLQRFGAEAIAAVVSDEDRASLVDWLTYLRGLLADAGGLDGRDEPPASSDGSPRFSATPYVYDGTPKRDARFHDSYNAGVNPEAFLYDERFSPRDKVLMMYYKRLRELDVPEMMASILHETPGKPWKFYADMSRQLWDEARHSLLGEVGFVDLGLDWTRIPINFTWSLNLNTQLTPRERHAVLFFIEQGLMPRTGKRYEWEIGRQSEIPLAALIQDFDWADEVLHAQLGREWYVADFGDLKPAMEYGDRCWSQVLSHWRDYRDKGLTDHRNWWPDLYRAACEHWGVAPDPQALGFCETYEDKRADLKGIEVRSEE
;
A
#
# COMPACT_ATOMS: atom_id res chain seq x y z
N MET A 1 35.01 32.80 47.52
CA MET A 1 34.88 32.53 46.06
C MET A 1 34.00 31.32 45.91
N SER A 2 32.69 31.54 45.69
CA SER A 2 31.74 30.46 45.41
C SER A 2 32.08 29.91 44.04
N GLN A 3 32.58 28.68 43.98
CA GLN A 3 32.71 27.95 42.73
C GLN A 3 31.28 27.76 42.20
N ASN A 4 30.89 28.57 41.21
CA ASN A 4 29.71 28.32 40.40
C ASN A 4 29.97 27.02 39.64
N SER A 5 29.66 25.87 40.23
CA SER A 5 29.56 24.62 39.51
C SER A 5 28.31 24.71 38.65
N THR A 6 28.48 24.96 37.35
CA THR A 6 27.41 24.83 36.37
C THR A 6 26.78 23.44 36.53
N PRO A 7 25.44 23.32 36.61
CA PRO A 7 24.79 22.02 36.73
C PRO A 7 25.15 21.14 35.51
N PRO A 8 25.38 19.82 35.70
CA PRO A 8 25.90 18.92 34.66
C PRO A 8 24.80 18.53 33.67
N VAL A 9 24.34 19.51 32.88
CA VAL A 9 23.48 19.26 31.72
C VAL A 9 24.36 18.72 30.59
N PRO A 10 23.95 17.65 29.88
CA PRO A 10 24.71 17.14 28.75
C PRO A 10 25.02 18.24 27.72
N PRO A 11 26.28 18.42 27.29
CA PRO A 11 26.63 19.39 26.27
C PRO A 11 26.08 18.97 24.90
N LEU A 12 26.24 19.83 23.88
CA LEU A 12 25.88 19.52 22.49
C LEU A 12 24.40 19.08 22.31
N ALA A 13 23.51 19.67 23.12
CA ALA A 13 22.07 19.36 23.14
C ALA A 13 21.74 17.86 23.38
N GLY A 14 22.68 17.09 23.94
CA GLY A 14 22.51 15.64 24.13
C GLY A 14 22.52 14.83 22.83
N LEU A 15 22.95 15.41 21.71
CA LEU A 15 23.00 14.73 20.41
C LEU A 15 24.11 13.68 20.34
N CYS A 16 25.29 14.02 20.88
CA CYS A 16 26.49 13.18 20.81
C CYS A 16 27.58 13.64 21.78
N SER A 17 28.69 12.90 21.83
CA SER A 17 29.90 13.30 22.56
C SER A 17 30.73 14.33 21.78
N PHE A 18 31.70 14.97 22.46
CA PHE A 18 32.67 15.82 21.76
C PHE A 18 33.56 15.03 20.79
N ASP A 19 33.78 13.73 21.01
CA ASP A 19 34.54 12.89 20.09
C ASP A 19 33.76 12.63 18.80
N ASP A 20 32.46 12.34 18.91
CA ASP A 20 31.57 12.22 17.75
C ASP A 20 31.48 13.53 16.95
N ALA A 21 31.40 14.67 17.64
CA ALA A 21 31.33 16.00 17.03
C ALA A 21 32.63 16.44 16.36
N ARG A 22 33.73 15.70 16.56
CA ARG A 22 35.04 15.95 15.95
C ARG A 22 35.34 15.03 14.76
N ARG A 23 34.42 14.14 14.39
CA ARG A 23 34.50 13.35 13.16
C ARG A 23 34.63 14.26 11.93
N THR A 24 35.46 13.85 10.99
CA THR A 24 35.78 14.60 9.75
C THR A 24 35.76 13.71 8.50
N GLU A 25 35.35 12.46 8.65
CA GLU A 25 35.40 11.40 7.65
C GLU A 25 34.52 11.69 6.43
N LEU A 26 33.36 12.32 6.64
CA LEU A 26 32.43 12.66 5.56
C LEU A 26 32.25 14.17 5.41
N PRO A 27 32.84 14.79 4.36
CA PRO A 27 32.43 16.12 3.93
C PRO A 27 31.02 16.07 3.32
N VAL A 28 30.39 17.23 3.17
CA VAL A 28 28.98 17.32 2.72
C VAL A 28 28.73 16.66 1.36
N GLU A 29 29.67 16.73 0.42
CA GLU A 29 29.53 16.13 -0.92
C GLU A 29 29.44 14.61 -0.82
N GLU A 30 30.25 14.00 0.04
CA GLU A 30 30.23 12.58 0.34
C GLU A 30 28.93 12.15 1.05
N CYS A 31 28.45 12.97 2.00
CA CYS A 31 27.14 12.75 2.63
C CYS A 31 26.02 12.75 1.58
N VAL A 32 26.01 13.72 0.67
CA VAL A 32 24.98 13.81 -0.37
C VAL A 32 25.06 12.63 -1.34
N ALA A 33 26.26 12.25 -1.78
CA ALA A 33 26.46 11.08 -2.64
C ALA A 33 25.91 9.80 -1.99
N TRP A 34 26.12 9.62 -0.68
CA TRP A 34 25.56 8.50 0.08
C TRP A 34 24.03 8.56 0.15
N MET A 35 23.47 9.71 0.55
CA MET A 35 22.01 9.90 0.64
C MET A 35 21.29 9.70 -0.69
N LYS A 36 21.91 10.08 -1.81
CA LYS A 36 21.39 9.83 -3.16
C LYS A 36 21.24 8.33 -3.46
N ARG A 37 22.15 7.49 -2.93
CA ARG A 37 22.05 6.03 -3.05
C ARG A 37 20.94 5.47 -2.17
N HIS A 38 20.82 5.91 -0.92
CA HIS A 38 19.66 5.55 -0.06
C HIS A 38 18.33 5.94 -0.72
N HIS A 39 18.25 7.16 -1.25
CA HIS A 39 17.11 7.65 -2.00
C HIS A 39 16.78 6.74 -3.18
N TYR A 40 17.78 6.42 -4.02
CA TYR A 40 17.58 5.54 -5.17
C TYR A 40 17.02 4.17 -4.78
N VAL A 41 17.59 3.55 -3.74
CA VAL A 41 17.15 2.23 -3.27
C VAL A 41 15.71 2.28 -2.75
N LEU A 42 15.38 3.25 -1.89
CA LEU A 42 14.03 3.40 -1.35
C LEU A 42 13.00 3.71 -2.45
N HIS A 43 13.36 4.55 -3.42
CA HIS A 43 12.51 4.84 -4.58
C HIS A 43 12.26 3.57 -5.41
N ARG A 44 13.30 2.76 -5.62
CA ARG A 44 13.17 1.49 -6.36
C ARG A 44 12.40 0.43 -5.57
N LEU A 45 12.58 0.34 -4.25
CA LEU A 45 11.79 -0.53 -3.37
C LEU A 45 10.30 -0.16 -3.39
N HIS A 46 9.97 1.13 -3.29
CA HIS A 46 8.60 1.63 -3.49
C HIS A 46 8.00 1.13 -4.82
N GLY A 47 8.76 1.24 -5.91
CA GLY A 47 8.36 0.74 -7.22
C GLY A 47 8.15 -0.79 -7.25
N VAL A 48 9.00 -1.57 -6.57
CA VAL A 48 8.84 -3.03 -6.46
C VAL A 48 7.58 -3.38 -5.68
N PHE A 49 7.37 -2.80 -4.50
CA PHE A 49 6.20 -3.09 -3.68
C PHE A 49 4.90 -2.78 -4.41
N THR A 50 4.80 -1.62 -5.05
CA THR A 50 3.60 -1.25 -5.84
C THR A 50 3.42 -2.13 -7.07
N ALA A 51 4.49 -2.43 -7.81
CA ALA A 51 4.41 -3.27 -9.01
C ALA A 51 3.98 -4.72 -8.72
N ARG A 52 4.29 -5.24 -7.53
CA ARG A 52 4.03 -6.65 -7.16
C ARG A 52 2.74 -6.84 -6.37
N LEU A 53 2.13 -5.77 -5.87
CA LEU A 53 0.96 -5.78 -4.99
C LEU A 53 -0.25 -6.47 -5.63
N THR A 54 -0.65 -6.06 -6.83
CA THR A 54 -1.92 -6.49 -7.46
C THR A 54 -1.96 -8.00 -7.69
N ALA A 55 -0.90 -8.57 -8.27
CA ALA A 55 -0.82 -9.99 -8.59
C ALA A 55 -0.34 -10.89 -7.44
N GLU A 56 -0.03 -10.34 -6.25
CA GLU A 56 0.32 -11.13 -5.07
C GLU A 56 -0.93 -11.81 -4.49
N PRO A 57 -1.00 -13.16 -4.42
CA PRO A 57 -2.18 -13.84 -3.87
C PRO A 57 -2.32 -13.73 -2.34
N LEU A 58 -1.21 -13.73 -1.59
CA LEU A 58 -1.25 -13.78 -0.13
C LEU A 58 -1.69 -12.43 0.44
N TYR A 59 -2.79 -12.43 1.19
CA TYR A 59 -3.39 -11.21 1.71
C TYR A 59 -2.48 -10.45 2.70
N GLU A 60 -1.71 -11.14 3.55
CA GLU A 60 -0.73 -10.50 4.44
C GLU A 60 0.38 -9.83 3.65
N LEU A 61 0.88 -10.45 2.57
CA LEU A 61 1.91 -9.85 1.74
C LEU A 61 1.38 -8.66 0.96
N LYS A 62 0.15 -8.73 0.46
CA LYS A 62 -0.50 -7.63 -0.26
C LYS A 62 -0.65 -6.39 0.62
N THR A 63 -1.16 -6.56 1.83
CA THR A 63 -1.30 -5.46 2.80
C THR A 63 0.07 -4.95 3.29
N ALA A 64 1.05 -5.84 3.50
CA ALA A 64 2.41 -5.45 3.83
C ALA A 64 3.10 -4.66 2.70
N PHE A 65 2.93 -5.05 1.44
CA PHE A 65 3.50 -4.31 0.31
C PHE A 65 2.90 -2.90 0.21
N SER A 66 1.60 -2.73 0.50
CA SER A 66 0.99 -1.40 0.63
C SER A 66 1.67 -0.55 1.70
N HIS A 67 1.85 -1.13 2.90
CA HIS A 67 2.48 -0.42 4.02
C HIS A 67 3.93 -0.06 3.72
N HIS A 68 4.72 -1.01 3.23
CA HIS A 68 6.13 -0.84 2.95
C HIS A 68 6.38 0.15 1.79
N ALA A 69 5.50 0.17 0.79
CA ALA A 69 5.52 1.20 -0.24
C ALA A 69 5.34 2.60 0.35
N TYR A 70 4.35 2.78 1.24
CA TYR A 70 4.12 4.05 1.93
C TYR A 70 5.35 4.50 2.75
N LEU A 71 5.93 3.61 3.56
CA LEU A 71 7.12 3.96 4.36
C LEU A 71 8.33 4.31 3.48
N CYS A 72 8.55 3.56 2.40
CA CYS A 72 9.56 3.93 1.40
C CYS A 72 9.29 5.33 0.85
N ALA A 73 8.04 5.66 0.54
CA ALA A 73 7.68 6.96 -0.03
C ALA A 73 7.93 8.13 0.95
N GLU A 74 7.65 7.94 2.24
CA GLU A 74 7.96 8.91 3.30
C GLU A 74 9.47 9.18 3.40
N HIS A 75 10.30 8.12 3.39
CA HIS A 75 11.75 8.28 3.44
C HIS A 75 12.36 8.87 2.18
N VAL A 76 11.85 8.51 1.00
CA VAL A 76 12.24 9.17 -0.25
C VAL A 76 11.93 10.66 -0.14
N THR A 77 10.73 11.04 0.30
CA THR A 77 10.35 12.45 0.49
C THR A 77 11.30 13.18 1.43
N ALA A 78 11.63 12.58 2.58
CA ALA A 78 12.56 13.14 3.55
C ALA A 78 13.97 13.33 2.97
N LEU A 79 14.49 12.34 2.24
CA LEU A 79 15.81 12.40 1.61
C LEU A 79 15.86 13.42 0.47
N ARG A 80 14.84 13.49 -0.38
CA ARG A 80 14.75 14.50 -1.45
C ARG A 80 14.80 15.91 -0.87
N LYS A 81 14.01 16.17 0.18
CA LYS A 81 14.03 17.44 0.89
C LYS A 81 15.43 17.71 1.45
N ARG A 82 16.03 16.74 2.14
CA ARG A 82 17.33 16.94 2.77
C ARG A 82 18.44 17.22 1.77
N VAL A 83 18.50 16.47 0.68
CA VAL A 83 19.48 16.69 -0.41
C VAL A 83 19.31 18.09 -1.00
N SER A 84 18.08 18.61 -1.12
CA SER A 84 17.83 19.96 -1.63
C SER A 84 18.27 21.10 -0.70
N GLU A 85 18.42 20.83 0.60
CA GLU A 85 18.94 21.79 1.59
C GLU A 85 20.48 21.85 1.59
N LEU A 86 21.13 20.90 0.91
CA LEU A 86 22.58 20.77 0.86
C LEU A 86 23.13 21.42 -0.41
N ARG A 87 24.39 21.88 -0.35
CA ARG A 87 25.02 22.77 -1.34
C ARG A 87 25.44 22.07 -2.64
N GLU A 88 24.55 21.34 -3.31
CA GLU A 88 24.88 20.57 -4.53
C GLU A 88 23.78 20.62 -5.62
N PRO A 89 23.61 21.75 -6.34
CA PRO A 89 22.84 21.79 -7.58
C PRO A 89 23.67 21.26 -8.77
N PRO A 90 23.11 20.47 -9.72
CA PRO A 90 21.75 19.93 -9.75
C PRO A 90 21.57 18.73 -8.81
N LEU A 91 20.34 18.52 -8.32
CA LEU A 91 20.06 17.51 -7.29
C LEU A 91 20.37 16.07 -7.72
N GLY A 92 20.30 15.73 -9.00
CA GLY A 92 20.69 14.40 -9.51
C GLY A 92 19.92 13.20 -8.93
N LEU A 93 18.75 13.43 -8.29
CA LEU A 93 18.01 12.40 -7.55
C LEU A 93 17.38 11.32 -8.46
N GLU A 94 17.24 11.60 -9.76
CA GLU A 94 16.75 10.63 -10.75
C GLU A 94 17.88 9.84 -11.42
N ALA A 95 19.14 10.15 -11.11
CA ALA A 95 20.28 9.47 -11.72
C ALA A 95 20.46 8.08 -11.11
N VAL A 96 20.78 7.11 -11.96
CA VAL A 96 21.18 5.77 -11.53
C VAL A 96 22.60 5.86 -10.94
N PRO A 97 22.79 5.58 -9.64
CA PRO A 97 24.09 5.77 -9.00
C PRO A 97 25.14 4.71 -9.41
N HIS A 98 24.70 3.50 -9.77
CA HIS A 98 25.58 2.43 -10.23
C HIS A 98 24.81 1.38 -11.03
N ARG A 99 25.40 0.84 -12.11
CA ARG A 99 24.73 -0.15 -12.98
C ARG A 99 24.48 -1.49 -12.30
N SER A 100 25.40 -1.98 -11.48
CA SER A 100 25.17 -3.22 -10.72
C SER A 100 24.07 -3.05 -9.67
N LEU A 101 23.91 -1.84 -9.10
CA LEU A 101 22.82 -1.56 -8.16
C LEU A 101 21.46 -1.50 -8.88
N GLU A 102 21.41 -0.85 -10.05
CA GLU A 102 20.24 -0.89 -10.93
C GLU A 102 19.85 -2.33 -11.28
N ARG A 103 20.83 -3.15 -11.72
CA ARG A 103 20.63 -4.56 -12.03
C ARG A 103 20.10 -5.35 -10.84
N CYS A 104 20.64 -5.13 -9.63
CA CYS A 104 20.19 -5.82 -8.42
C CYS A 104 18.69 -5.57 -8.17
N LEU A 105 18.25 -4.32 -8.30
CA LEU A 105 16.84 -3.95 -8.13
C LEU A 105 15.95 -4.42 -9.29
N ASP A 106 16.47 -4.45 -10.52
CA ASP A 106 15.76 -5.03 -11.68
C ASP A 106 15.53 -6.54 -11.50
N GLU A 107 16.52 -7.27 -10.97
CA GLU A 107 16.42 -8.70 -10.68
C GLU A 107 15.36 -9.01 -9.63
N VAL A 108 15.28 -8.21 -8.56
CA VAL A 108 14.25 -8.40 -7.52
C VAL A 108 12.86 -8.05 -8.07
N LEU A 109 12.73 -6.99 -8.87
CA LEU A 109 11.45 -6.67 -9.53
C LEU A 109 10.98 -7.82 -10.44
N ALA A 110 11.91 -8.39 -11.21
CA ALA A 110 11.65 -9.47 -12.15
C ALA A 110 11.57 -10.87 -11.51
N ALA A 111 11.62 -10.98 -10.18
CA ALA A 111 11.57 -12.26 -9.49
C ALA A 111 10.33 -13.09 -9.91
N PRO A 112 10.52 -14.35 -10.35
CA PRO A 112 9.45 -15.14 -10.97
C PRO A 112 8.45 -15.71 -9.97
N THR A 113 8.83 -15.81 -8.69
CA THR A 113 8.01 -16.39 -7.62
C THR A 113 7.98 -15.47 -6.41
N THR A 114 6.94 -15.62 -5.58
CA THR A 114 6.87 -14.93 -4.27
C THR A 114 8.07 -15.29 -3.39
N SER A 115 8.53 -16.55 -3.38
CA SER A 115 9.73 -16.96 -2.64
C SER A 115 10.98 -16.18 -3.06
N ALA A 116 11.23 -16.04 -4.37
CA ALA A 116 12.36 -15.27 -4.88
C ALA A 116 12.23 -13.77 -4.55
N LEU A 117 11.02 -13.22 -4.66
CA LEU A 117 10.74 -11.82 -4.33
C LEU A 117 11.03 -11.54 -2.84
N LEU A 118 10.54 -12.38 -1.93
CA LEU A 118 10.73 -12.22 -0.49
C LEU A 118 12.21 -12.31 -0.11
N LEU A 119 12.95 -13.29 -0.64
CA LEU A 119 14.38 -13.41 -0.38
C LEU A 119 15.16 -12.21 -0.95
N GLY A 120 14.83 -11.74 -2.16
CA GLY A 120 15.45 -10.55 -2.74
C GLY A 120 15.21 -9.28 -1.93
N LEU A 121 13.97 -9.07 -1.47
CA LEU A 121 13.60 -7.91 -0.66
C LEU A 121 14.21 -7.97 0.73
N TYR A 122 13.94 -9.04 1.48
CA TYR A 122 14.17 -9.10 2.92
C TYR A 122 15.42 -9.90 3.35
N GLU A 123 16.13 -10.57 2.43
CA GLU A 123 17.46 -11.15 2.73
C GLU A 123 18.62 -10.44 2.01
N ALA A 124 18.34 -9.64 0.98
CA ALA A 124 19.36 -8.90 0.26
C ALA A 124 19.21 -7.38 0.42
N LEU A 125 18.13 -6.78 -0.08
CA LEU A 125 18.04 -5.32 -0.20
C LEU A 125 17.79 -4.59 1.13
N VAL A 126 16.79 -5.00 1.92
CA VAL A 126 16.46 -4.37 3.20
C VAL A 126 17.62 -4.49 4.20
N PRO A 127 18.25 -5.67 4.41
CA PRO A 127 19.43 -5.77 5.26
C PRO A 127 20.59 -4.86 4.82
N ALA A 128 20.86 -4.81 3.51
CA ALA A 128 21.93 -3.95 2.99
C ALA A 128 21.63 -2.47 3.22
N LEU A 129 20.36 -2.06 3.18
CA LEU A 129 19.94 -0.68 3.47
C LEU A 129 20.12 -0.35 4.95
N ILE A 130 19.72 -1.25 5.85
CA ILE A 130 19.94 -1.09 7.29
C ILE A 130 21.42 -0.91 7.60
N ASP A 131 22.26 -1.81 7.09
CA ASP A 131 23.72 -1.76 7.25
C ASP A 131 24.32 -0.45 6.71
N SER A 132 23.89 -0.01 5.53
CA SER A 132 24.33 1.27 4.97
C SER A 132 23.88 2.49 5.80
N LEU A 133 22.69 2.47 6.39
CA LEU A 133 22.19 3.52 7.29
C LEU A 133 22.97 3.54 8.61
N GLU A 134 23.28 2.37 9.16
CA GLU A 134 24.13 2.21 10.35
C GLU A 134 25.52 2.78 10.11
N ARG A 135 26.16 2.41 9.00
CA ARG A 135 27.47 2.94 8.63
C ARG A 135 27.45 4.44 8.41
N TYR A 136 26.40 4.98 7.78
CA TYR A 136 26.25 6.42 7.62
C TYR A 136 26.25 7.14 8.99
N ILE A 137 25.44 6.66 9.93
CA ILE A 137 25.35 7.22 11.30
C ILE A 137 26.68 7.08 12.04
N ALA A 138 27.36 5.94 11.90
CA ALA A 138 28.65 5.71 12.54
C ALA A 138 29.77 6.60 12.00
N THR A 139 29.71 6.99 10.73
CA THR A 139 30.79 7.67 10.02
C THR A 139 30.60 9.20 9.97
N THR A 140 29.38 9.68 9.78
CA THR A 140 29.12 11.13 9.65
C THR A 140 29.37 11.88 10.96
N ASN A 141 29.58 13.19 10.85
CA ASN A 141 29.68 14.06 12.01
C ASN A 141 28.28 14.27 12.63
N LEU A 142 28.08 13.73 13.83
CA LEU A 142 26.77 13.70 14.48
C LEU A 142 26.23 15.09 14.89
N LEU A 143 27.08 16.12 14.92
CA LEU A 143 26.68 17.48 15.23
C LEU A 143 26.47 18.31 13.95
N ALA A 144 27.44 18.31 13.05
CA ALA A 144 27.40 19.09 11.82
C ALA A 144 26.32 18.59 10.85
N ASP A 145 26.10 17.27 10.82
CA ASP A 145 25.13 16.61 9.95
C ASP A 145 23.92 16.06 10.71
N ALA A 146 23.65 16.61 11.90
CA ALA A 146 22.56 16.20 12.78
C ALA A 146 21.18 16.05 12.07
N PRO A 147 20.78 16.92 11.12
CA PRO A 147 19.52 16.73 10.40
C PRO A 147 19.47 15.46 9.55
N SER A 148 20.58 15.09 8.88
CA SER A 148 20.65 13.87 8.06
C SER A 148 20.73 12.63 8.95
N VAL A 149 21.45 12.70 10.07
CA VAL A 149 21.47 11.64 11.10
C VAL A 149 20.06 11.36 11.62
N ARG A 150 19.26 12.39 11.88
CA ARG A 150 17.85 12.22 12.28
C ARG A 150 17.09 11.40 11.23
N ILE A 151 17.20 11.76 9.95
CA ILE A 151 16.52 11.04 8.85
C ILE A 151 17.00 9.59 8.78
N ALA A 152 18.31 9.35 8.83
CA ALA A 152 18.88 8.02 8.78
C ALA A 152 18.41 7.14 9.96
N ARG A 153 18.28 7.71 11.17
CA ARG A 153 17.77 6.99 12.35
C ARG A 153 16.32 6.56 12.21
N PHE A 154 15.44 7.44 11.71
CA PHE A 154 14.05 7.08 11.47
C PHE A 154 13.93 6.05 10.34
N CYS A 155 14.70 6.23 9.27
CA CYS A 155 14.72 5.26 8.19
C CYS A 155 15.19 3.89 8.65
N LYS A 156 16.28 3.83 9.42
CA LYS A 156 16.77 2.58 9.99
C LYS A 156 15.71 1.88 10.84
N LEU A 157 15.05 2.64 11.73
CA LEU A 157 14.00 2.08 12.61
C LEU A 157 12.91 1.37 11.80
N GLU A 158 12.36 2.03 10.79
CA GLU A 158 11.29 1.46 9.98
C GLU A 158 11.80 0.33 9.06
N MET A 159 13.03 0.41 8.54
CA MET A 159 13.63 -0.70 7.79
C MET A 159 13.87 -1.94 8.67
N GLU A 160 14.20 -1.76 9.96
CA GLU A 160 14.28 -2.87 10.91
C GLU A 160 12.92 -3.51 11.19
N ASP A 161 11.84 -2.75 11.14
CA ASP A 161 10.47 -3.28 11.25
C ASP A 161 10.10 -4.10 10.00
N LEU A 162 10.41 -3.59 8.81
CA LEU A 162 10.30 -4.31 7.54
C LEU A 162 11.10 -5.62 7.56
N GLN A 163 12.31 -5.60 8.10
CA GLN A 163 13.17 -6.79 8.19
C GLN A 163 12.57 -7.86 9.11
N ARG A 164 11.97 -7.46 10.23
CA ARG A 164 11.32 -8.41 11.15
C ARG A 164 10.11 -9.08 10.50
N PHE A 165 9.23 -8.28 9.89
CA PHE A 165 8.13 -8.84 9.10
C PHE A 165 8.66 -9.76 7.99
N GLY A 166 9.68 -9.32 7.25
CA GLY A 166 10.27 -10.06 6.15
C GLY A 166 10.83 -11.41 6.58
N ALA A 167 11.47 -11.49 7.75
CA ALA A 167 11.98 -12.74 8.30
C ALA A 167 10.84 -13.72 8.64
N GLU A 168 9.75 -13.23 9.22
CA GLU A 168 8.56 -14.05 9.52
C GLU A 168 7.87 -14.52 8.23
N ALA A 169 7.72 -13.63 7.24
CA ALA A 169 7.16 -13.95 5.93
C ALA A 169 7.98 -14.99 5.18
N ILE A 170 9.31 -14.86 5.18
CA ILE A 170 10.22 -15.84 4.58
C ILE A 170 10.06 -17.19 5.26
N ALA A 171 10.03 -17.24 6.60
CA ALA A 171 9.87 -18.48 7.35
C ALA A 171 8.52 -19.17 7.07
N ALA A 172 7.48 -18.39 6.78
CA ALA A 172 6.15 -18.91 6.49
C ALA A 172 5.95 -19.36 5.03
N VAL A 173 6.60 -18.69 4.07
CA VAL A 173 6.30 -18.87 2.63
C VAL A 173 7.40 -19.61 1.87
N VAL A 174 8.68 -19.43 2.25
CA VAL A 174 9.80 -19.97 1.48
C VAL A 174 10.10 -21.39 1.95
N SER A 175 9.88 -22.37 1.07
CA SER A 175 10.25 -23.76 1.34
C SER A 175 11.77 -23.98 1.30
N ASP A 176 12.25 -25.06 1.93
CA ASP A 176 13.66 -25.46 1.85
C ASP A 176 14.11 -25.73 0.41
N GLU A 177 13.21 -26.28 -0.42
CA GLU A 177 13.46 -26.53 -1.85
C GLU A 177 13.61 -25.22 -2.64
N ASP A 178 12.68 -24.27 -2.45
CA ASP A 178 12.77 -22.94 -3.07
C ASP A 178 14.07 -22.26 -2.65
N ARG A 179 14.37 -22.26 -1.35
CA ARG A 179 15.60 -21.67 -0.82
C ARG A 179 16.83 -22.30 -1.47
N ALA A 180 16.91 -23.62 -1.51
CA ALA A 180 18.03 -24.34 -2.14
C ALA A 180 18.19 -23.97 -3.62
N SER A 181 17.09 -23.86 -4.36
CA SER A 181 17.08 -23.48 -5.77
C SER A 181 17.53 -22.03 -6.03
N LEU A 182 17.41 -21.15 -5.03
CA LEU A 182 17.67 -19.71 -5.15
C LEU A 182 19.01 -19.27 -4.54
N VAL A 183 19.80 -20.17 -3.94
CA VAL A 183 21.11 -19.86 -3.32
C VAL A 183 22.06 -19.17 -4.32
N ASP A 184 22.15 -19.69 -5.54
CA ASP A 184 23.04 -19.13 -6.57
C ASP A 184 22.58 -17.75 -7.04
N TRP A 185 21.26 -17.50 -7.04
CA TRP A 185 20.70 -16.19 -7.38
C TRP A 185 20.91 -15.18 -6.25
N LEU A 186 20.73 -15.58 -4.99
CA LEU A 186 21.03 -14.71 -3.84
C LEU A 186 22.53 -14.37 -3.76
N THR A 187 23.39 -15.33 -4.08
CA THR A 187 24.84 -15.09 -4.17
C THR A 187 25.15 -14.08 -5.28
N TYR A 188 24.48 -14.20 -6.42
CA TYR A 188 24.56 -13.23 -7.51
C TYR A 188 24.06 -11.83 -7.10
N LEU A 189 22.92 -11.71 -6.41
CA LEU A 189 22.45 -10.41 -5.89
C LEU A 189 23.46 -9.76 -4.95
N ARG A 190 24.06 -10.53 -4.04
CA ARG A 190 25.11 -10.04 -3.15
C ARG A 190 26.36 -9.62 -3.94
N GLY A 191 26.71 -10.35 -4.99
CA GLY A 191 27.77 -9.97 -5.94
C GLY A 191 27.51 -8.62 -6.61
N LEU A 192 26.30 -8.39 -7.10
CA LEU A 192 25.90 -7.11 -7.69
C LEU A 192 25.97 -5.94 -6.69
N LEU A 193 25.57 -6.18 -5.44
CA LEU A 193 25.70 -5.18 -4.37
C LEU A 193 27.18 -4.89 -4.07
N ALA A 194 28.03 -5.92 -3.99
CA ALA A 194 29.47 -5.77 -3.77
C ALA A 194 30.16 -5.03 -4.93
N ASP A 195 29.80 -5.35 -6.18
CA ASP A 195 30.29 -4.64 -7.37
C ASP A 195 29.90 -3.15 -7.37
N ALA A 196 28.80 -2.80 -6.71
CA ALA A 196 28.39 -1.42 -6.54
C ALA A 196 29.12 -0.70 -5.39
N GLY A 197 30.06 -1.36 -4.69
CA GLY A 197 30.72 -0.88 -3.48
C GLY A 197 29.78 -0.90 -2.27
N GLY A 198 28.85 -1.85 -2.21
CA GLY A 198 27.74 -1.84 -1.27
C GLY A 198 26.68 -0.79 -1.63
N LEU A 199 25.72 -0.56 -0.73
CA LEU A 199 24.71 0.49 -0.94
C LEU A 199 25.27 1.89 -0.72
N ASP A 200 26.37 2.03 0.02
CA ASP A 200 27.04 3.31 0.19
C ASP A 200 28.03 3.65 -0.94
N GLY A 201 28.46 2.66 -1.73
CA GLY A 201 29.39 2.84 -2.83
C GLY A 201 30.84 3.05 -2.41
N ARG A 202 31.20 2.59 -1.20
CA ARG A 202 32.51 2.87 -0.58
C ARG A 202 33.40 1.64 -0.45
N ASP A 203 32.84 0.45 -0.51
CA ASP A 203 33.62 -0.78 -0.49
C ASP A 203 34.41 -0.94 -1.80
N GLU A 204 35.63 -1.46 -1.71
CA GLU A 204 36.40 -1.80 -2.91
C GLU A 204 35.69 -2.95 -3.64
N PRO A 205 35.30 -2.79 -4.92
CA PRO A 205 34.62 -3.84 -5.65
C PRO A 205 35.50 -5.09 -5.74
N PRO A 206 34.94 -6.30 -5.62
CA PRO A 206 35.70 -7.51 -5.88
C PRO A 206 36.15 -7.55 -7.36
N ALA A 207 37.03 -8.51 -7.70
CA ALA A 207 37.31 -8.79 -9.10
C ALA A 207 35.98 -9.11 -9.83
N SER A 208 35.66 -8.31 -10.86
CA SER A 208 34.38 -8.25 -11.58
C SER A 208 33.52 -9.50 -11.49
N SER A 209 32.32 -9.39 -10.91
CA SER A 209 31.33 -10.45 -11.00
C SER A 209 30.68 -10.51 -12.40
N ASP A 210 30.06 -11.64 -12.74
CA ASP A 210 29.23 -11.75 -13.94
C ASP A 210 27.94 -10.95 -13.73
N GLY A 211 27.87 -9.74 -14.28
CA GLY A 211 26.72 -8.84 -14.21
C GLY A 211 25.62 -9.12 -15.25
N SER A 212 25.67 -10.27 -15.93
CA SER A 212 24.67 -10.66 -16.92
C SER A 212 23.30 -10.87 -16.26
N PRO A 213 22.22 -10.30 -16.82
CA PRO A 213 20.89 -10.44 -16.23
C PRO A 213 20.43 -11.89 -16.19
N ARG A 214 19.76 -12.27 -15.10
CA ARG A 214 19.14 -13.58 -14.90
C ARG A 214 17.63 -13.46 -14.98
N PHE A 215 16.96 -13.09 -13.89
CA PHE A 215 15.50 -12.89 -13.91
C PHE A 215 15.13 -11.62 -14.69
N SER A 216 15.98 -10.60 -14.65
CA SER A 216 15.78 -9.36 -15.44
C SER A 216 16.24 -9.47 -16.90
N ALA A 217 16.53 -10.68 -17.39
CA ALA A 217 16.90 -10.89 -18.80
C ALA A 217 15.75 -10.55 -19.75
N THR A 218 14.52 -10.70 -19.27
CA THR A 218 13.32 -10.14 -19.89
C THR A 218 12.84 -8.96 -19.04
N PRO A 219 12.50 -7.81 -19.64
CA PRO A 219 11.92 -6.70 -18.89
C PRO A 219 10.67 -7.14 -18.12
N TYR A 220 10.54 -6.67 -16.88
CA TYR A 220 9.34 -6.90 -16.08
C TYR A 220 8.11 -6.33 -16.80
N VAL A 221 7.03 -7.11 -16.82
CA VAL A 221 5.72 -6.69 -17.31
C VAL A 221 4.76 -6.72 -16.12
N TYR A 222 4.10 -5.61 -15.86
CA TYR A 222 3.13 -5.49 -14.79
C TYR A 222 1.92 -6.40 -15.02
N ASP A 223 1.57 -7.19 -14.00
CA ASP A 223 0.35 -8.00 -13.98
C ASP A 223 -0.72 -7.27 -13.17
N GLY A 224 -1.64 -6.61 -13.88
CA GLY A 224 -2.78 -5.91 -13.30
C GLY A 224 -3.93 -6.83 -12.87
N THR A 225 -3.80 -8.15 -13.01
CA THR A 225 -4.85 -9.10 -12.63
C THR A 225 -4.78 -9.40 -11.13
N PRO A 226 -5.80 -9.04 -10.33
CA PRO A 226 -5.81 -9.34 -8.91
C PRO A 226 -5.81 -10.85 -8.67
N LYS A 227 -5.08 -11.28 -7.64
CA LYS A 227 -5.08 -12.67 -7.15
C LYS A 227 -5.43 -12.69 -5.66
N ARG A 228 -5.92 -13.85 -5.22
CA ARG A 228 -6.33 -14.09 -3.83
C ARG A 228 -5.87 -15.46 -3.39
N ASP A 229 -5.56 -15.59 -2.11
CA ASP A 229 -5.31 -16.88 -1.47
C ASP A 229 -6.61 -17.64 -1.16
N ALA A 230 -6.47 -18.85 -0.61
CA ALA A 230 -7.55 -19.79 -0.41
C ALA A 230 -8.67 -19.31 0.54
N ARG A 231 -8.45 -18.25 1.35
CA ARG A 231 -9.49 -17.69 2.22
C ARG A 231 -10.58 -16.96 1.43
N PHE A 232 -10.26 -16.49 0.23
CA PHE A 232 -11.18 -15.73 -0.61
C PHE A 232 -11.87 -16.68 -1.59
N HIS A 233 -12.97 -17.29 -1.13
CA HIS A 233 -13.78 -18.15 -1.97
C HIS A 233 -14.81 -17.37 -2.79
N ASP A 234 -15.26 -17.95 -3.90
CA ASP A 234 -16.33 -17.39 -4.73
C ASP A 234 -16.05 -15.92 -5.14
N SER A 235 -14.84 -15.66 -5.64
CA SER A 235 -14.29 -14.30 -5.84
C SER A 235 -14.98 -13.47 -6.93
N TYR A 236 -16.02 -14.02 -7.56
CA TYR A 236 -16.90 -13.33 -8.51
C TYR A 236 -18.29 -13.05 -7.91
N ASN A 237 -18.54 -13.41 -6.65
CA ASN A 237 -19.84 -13.27 -6.02
C ASN A 237 -20.24 -11.79 -5.86
N ALA A 238 -21.45 -11.48 -6.30
CA ALA A 238 -22.08 -10.17 -6.20
C ALA A 238 -23.56 -10.34 -5.81
N GLY A 239 -23.83 -11.35 -4.99
CA GLY A 239 -25.15 -11.79 -4.52
C GLY A 239 -25.72 -11.00 -3.35
N VAL A 240 -24.98 -10.02 -2.84
CA VAL A 240 -25.40 -9.10 -1.78
C VAL A 240 -24.93 -7.70 -2.13
N ASN A 241 -25.85 -6.74 -2.11
CA ASN A 241 -25.55 -5.31 -2.21
C ASN A 241 -25.50 -4.69 -0.79
N PRO A 242 -24.31 -4.57 -0.16
CA PRO A 242 -24.17 -3.99 1.18
C PRO A 242 -24.65 -2.55 1.28
N GLU A 243 -24.49 -1.72 0.24
CA GLU A 243 -24.95 -0.32 0.30
C GLU A 243 -26.49 -0.24 0.37
N ALA A 244 -27.20 -1.12 -0.33
CA ALA A 244 -28.65 -1.19 -0.26
C ALA A 244 -29.17 -1.55 1.14
N PHE A 245 -28.44 -2.39 1.89
CA PHE A 245 -28.77 -2.66 3.29
C PHE A 245 -28.36 -1.49 4.21
N LEU A 246 -27.14 -0.97 4.04
CA LEU A 246 -26.58 0.07 4.91
C LEU A 246 -27.43 1.34 4.94
N TYR A 247 -27.94 1.78 3.79
CA TYR A 247 -28.70 3.03 3.68
C TYR A 247 -30.21 2.86 3.83
N ASP A 248 -30.69 1.64 4.08
CA ASP A 248 -32.12 1.40 4.32
C ASP A 248 -32.47 1.72 5.78
N GLU A 249 -33.39 2.67 5.98
CA GLU A 249 -33.83 3.13 7.31
C GLU A 249 -34.50 2.05 8.15
N ARG A 250 -34.95 0.95 7.54
CA ARG A 250 -35.66 -0.15 8.21
C ARG A 250 -34.72 -0.99 9.08
N PHE A 251 -33.41 -1.02 8.80
CA PHE A 251 -32.45 -1.86 9.52
C PHE A 251 -31.76 -1.11 10.66
N SER A 252 -31.49 -1.85 11.74
CA SER A 252 -30.90 -1.27 12.95
C SER A 252 -29.45 -0.81 12.73
N PRO A 253 -28.97 0.22 13.45
CA PRO A 253 -27.57 0.63 13.39
C PRO A 253 -26.57 -0.50 13.70
N ARG A 254 -26.90 -1.38 14.65
CA ARG A 254 -26.06 -2.55 14.99
C ARG A 254 -25.91 -3.50 13.81
N ASP A 255 -27.01 -3.83 13.14
CA ASP A 255 -26.97 -4.80 12.04
C ASP A 255 -26.24 -4.22 10.82
N LYS A 256 -26.34 -2.90 10.61
CA LYS A 256 -25.61 -2.16 9.56
C LYS A 256 -24.09 -2.22 9.73
N VAL A 257 -23.58 -2.38 10.95
CA VAL A 257 -22.13 -2.51 11.20
C VAL A 257 -21.53 -3.69 10.44
N LEU A 258 -22.26 -4.80 10.27
CA LEU A 258 -21.79 -5.94 9.50
C LEU A 258 -21.51 -5.57 8.03
N MET A 259 -22.38 -4.74 7.44
CA MET A 259 -22.18 -4.24 6.08
C MET A 259 -21.06 -3.19 6.02
N MET A 260 -20.88 -2.38 7.05
CA MET A 260 -19.74 -1.46 7.12
C MET A 260 -18.42 -2.22 7.19
N TYR A 261 -18.29 -3.24 8.06
CA TYR A 261 -17.08 -4.07 8.13
C TYR A 261 -16.82 -4.83 6.83
N TYR A 262 -17.87 -5.35 6.16
CA TYR A 262 -17.74 -5.93 4.82
C TYR A 262 -17.21 -4.91 3.80
N LYS A 263 -17.78 -3.68 3.78
CA LYS A 263 -17.34 -2.62 2.87
C LYS A 263 -15.85 -2.31 3.07
N ARG A 264 -15.42 -2.13 4.33
CA ARG A 264 -14.00 -1.90 4.68
C ARG A 264 -13.14 -3.07 4.23
N LEU A 265 -13.49 -4.32 4.57
CA LEU A 265 -12.73 -5.51 4.18
C LEU A 265 -12.58 -5.65 2.67
N ARG A 266 -13.65 -5.40 1.90
CA ARG A 266 -13.66 -5.43 0.44
C ARG A 266 -12.77 -4.35 -0.20
N GLU A 267 -12.42 -3.28 0.51
CA GLU A 267 -11.50 -2.25 0.00
C GLU A 267 -10.10 -2.74 -0.29
N LEU A 268 -9.79 -4.02 -0.04
CA LEU A 268 -8.63 -4.70 -0.60
C LEU A 268 -8.49 -4.53 -2.13
N ASP A 269 -9.60 -4.34 -2.84
CA ASP A 269 -9.60 -4.06 -4.29
C ASP A 269 -8.99 -2.69 -4.64
N VAL A 270 -9.09 -1.72 -3.74
CA VAL A 270 -8.64 -0.34 -3.97
C VAL A 270 -7.11 -0.24 -4.09
N PRO A 271 -6.27 -0.74 -3.16
CA PRO A 271 -4.82 -0.70 -3.31
C PRO A 271 -4.34 -1.50 -4.53
N GLU A 272 -5.04 -2.55 -4.94
CA GLU A 272 -4.72 -3.32 -6.16
C GLU A 272 -4.91 -2.53 -7.44
N MET A 273 -5.98 -1.73 -7.51
CA MET A 273 -6.20 -0.83 -8.62
C MET A 273 -5.25 0.36 -8.52
N MET A 274 -5.05 0.95 -7.34
CA MET A 274 -4.14 2.10 -7.18
C MET A 274 -2.68 1.77 -7.52
N ALA A 275 -2.23 0.55 -7.21
CA ALA A 275 -0.93 0.05 -7.62
C ALA A 275 -0.73 0.15 -9.15
N SER A 276 -1.78 -0.12 -9.92
CA SER A 276 -1.74 0.00 -11.38
C SER A 276 -1.64 1.45 -11.84
N ILE A 277 -2.30 2.41 -11.16
CA ILE A 277 -2.14 3.84 -11.43
C ILE A 277 -0.70 4.28 -11.19
N LEU A 278 -0.13 3.90 -10.05
CA LEU A 278 1.25 4.25 -9.67
C LEU A 278 2.27 3.70 -10.66
N HIS A 279 2.11 2.45 -11.07
CA HIS A 279 3.05 1.78 -11.98
C HIS A 279 2.95 2.31 -13.42
N GLU A 280 1.73 2.48 -13.93
CA GLU A 280 1.49 2.79 -15.34
C GLU A 280 1.41 4.30 -15.64
N THR A 281 1.62 5.16 -14.64
CA THR A 281 1.68 6.62 -14.82
C THR A 281 3.08 7.17 -14.52
N PRO A 282 4.10 6.89 -15.36
CA PRO A 282 5.45 7.40 -15.16
C PRO A 282 5.53 8.92 -15.40
N GLY A 283 6.55 9.56 -14.83
CA GLY A 283 6.91 10.96 -15.14
C GLY A 283 6.10 12.02 -14.40
N LYS A 284 5.26 11.64 -13.43
CA LYS A 284 4.61 12.61 -12.52
C LYS A 284 5.64 13.17 -11.51
N PRO A 285 5.39 14.35 -10.90
CA PRO A 285 6.26 14.85 -9.82
C PRO A 285 6.30 13.87 -8.63
N TRP A 286 7.41 13.77 -7.91
CA TRP A 286 7.54 12.84 -6.77
C TRP A 286 6.39 12.94 -5.75
N LYS A 287 5.91 14.17 -5.47
CA LYS A 287 4.79 14.41 -4.55
C LYS A 287 3.53 13.60 -4.92
N PHE A 288 3.27 13.39 -6.22
CA PHE A 288 2.18 12.54 -6.68
C PHE A 288 2.33 11.11 -6.15
N TYR A 289 3.51 10.51 -6.33
CA TYR A 289 3.74 9.15 -5.87
C TYR A 289 3.69 9.05 -4.35
N ALA A 290 4.21 10.06 -3.62
CA ALA A 290 4.14 10.09 -2.16
C ALA A 290 2.68 10.13 -1.65
N ASP A 291 1.89 11.07 -2.18
CA ASP A 291 0.48 11.24 -1.79
C ASP A 291 -0.37 10.02 -2.16
N MET A 292 -0.24 9.52 -3.39
CA MET A 292 -0.97 8.33 -3.84
C MET A 292 -0.54 7.08 -3.06
N SER A 293 0.70 7.01 -2.56
CA SER A 293 1.14 5.89 -1.70
C SER A 293 0.57 5.99 -0.28
N ARG A 294 0.40 7.21 0.24
CA ARG A 294 -0.31 7.44 1.50
C ARG A 294 -1.73 6.90 1.42
N GLN A 295 -2.46 7.29 0.38
CA GLN A 295 -3.82 6.79 0.16
C GLN A 295 -3.84 5.28 -0.10
N LEU A 296 -2.93 4.74 -0.90
CA LEU A 296 -2.85 3.29 -1.14
C LEU A 296 -2.70 2.50 0.17
N TRP A 297 -1.90 3.00 1.12
CA TRP A 297 -1.80 2.39 2.44
C TRP A 297 -3.08 2.56 3.25
N ASP A 298 -3.72 3.73 3.21
CA ASP A 298 -4.98 3.96 3.94
C ASP A 298 -6.07 2.97 3.49
N GLU A 299 -6.21 2.72 2.20
CA GLU A 299 -7.19 1.75 1.68
C GLU A 299 -6.86 0.29 2.05
N ALA A 300 -5.58 -0.08 2.02
CA ALA A 300 -5.15 -1.39 2.53
C ALA A 300 -5.42 -1.51 4.04
N ARG A 301 -5.22 -0.43 4.79
CA ARG A 301 -5.52 -0.38 6.22
C ARG A 301 -7.03 -0.42 6.47
N HIS A 302 -7.87 0.18 5.64
CA HIS A 302 -9.32 0.05 5.75
C HIS A 302 -9.75 -1.42 5.63
N SER A 303 -9.16 -2.17 4.70
CA SER A 303 -9.36 -3.62 4.60
C SER A 303 -9.02 -4.36 5.90
N LEU A 304 -7.84 -4.08 6.48
CA LEU A 304 -7.43 -4.63 7.78
C LEU A 304 -8.39 -4.24 8.92
N LEU A 305 -8.90 -3.01 8.94
CA LEU A 305 -9.87 -2.56 9.93
C LEU A 305 -11.20 -3.31 9.80
N GLY A 306 -11.64 -3.62 8.58
CA GLY A 306 -12.81 -4.47 8.33
C GLY A 306 -12.64 -5.89 8.88
N GLU A 307 -11.48 -6.49 8.64
CA GLU A 307 -11.10 -7.79 9.23
C GLU A 307 -11.14 -7.75 10.76
N VAL A 308 -10.46 -6.77 11.38
CA VAL A 308 -10.45 -6.61 12.84
C VAL A 308 -11.87 -6.42 13.38
N GLY A 309 -12.73 -5.70 12.65
CA GLY A 309 -14.14 -5.55 12.98
C GLY A 309 -14.90 -6.88 13.05
N PHE A 310 -14.68 -7.78 12.09
CA PHE A 310 -15.28 -9.12 12.16
C PHE A 310 -14.72 -9.97 13.32
N VAL A 311 -13.41 -9.89 13.57
CA VAL A 311 -12.75 -10.59 14.68
C VAL A 311 -13.30 -10.12 16.03
N ASP A 312 -13.52 -8.81 16.22
CA ASP A 312 -14.11 -8.23 17.42
C ASP A 312 -15.52 -8.78 17.71
N LEU A 313 -16.28 -9.09 16.65
CA LEU A 313 -17.59 -9.74 16.74
C LEU A 313 -17.53 -11.27 16.80
N GLY A 314 -16.33 -11.87 16.88
CA GLY A 314 -16.15 -13.32 16.86
C GLY A 314 -16.64 -13.99 15.58
N LEU A 315 -16.67 -13.25 14.46
CA LEU A 315 -17.15 -13.73 13.17
C LEU A 315 -15.98 -14.09 12.27
N ASP A 316 -16.09 -15.25 11.63
CA ASP A 316 -15.13 -15.70 10.63
C ASP A 316 -15.43 -15.04 9.28
N TRP A 317 -14.66 -14.00 8.96
CA TRP A 317 -14.79 -13.25 7.71
C TRP A 317 -14.51 -14.12 6.47
N THR A 318 -13.74 -15.21 6.61
CA THR A 318 -13.37 -16.08 5.48
C THR A 318 -14.56 -16.88 4.94
N ARG A 319 -15.72 -16.83 5.61
CA ARG A 319 -16.99 -17.40 5.13
C ARG A 319 -17.78 -16.45 4.24
N ILE A 320 -17.34 -15.20 4.13
CA ILE A 320 -17.99 -14.17 3.33
C ILE A 320 -17.25 -14.08 1.98
N PRO A 321 -17.95 -14.20 0.84
CA PRO A 321 -17.35 -13.97 -0.47
C PRO A 321 -16.87 -12.53 -0.64
N ILE A 322 -15.58 -12.27 -0.40
CA ILE A 322 -14.94 -11.00 -0.73
C ILE A 322 -14.42 -11.09 -2.17
N ASN A 323 -15.19 -10.52 -3.10
CA ASN A 323 -14.88 -10.56 -4.53
C ASN A 323 -13.70 -9.61 -4.88
N PHE A 324 -13.06 -9.83 -6.04
CA PHE A 324 -12.01 -8.93 -6.58
C PHE A 324 -12.45 -8.16 -7.84
N THR A 325 -13.73 -8.28 -8.18
CA THR A 325 -14.23 -7.92 -9.52
C THR A 325 -14.05 -6.44 -9.81
N TRP A 326 -14.02 -5.57 -8.79
CA TRP A 326 -13.81 -4.15 -8.96
C TRP A 326 -12.40 -3.84 -9.48
N SER A 327 -11.36 -4.38 -8.84
CA SER A 327 -9.97 -4.16 -9.28
C SER A 327 -9.70 -4.84 -10.62
N LEU A 328 -10.21 -6.06 -10.84
CA LEU A 328 -10.09 -6.76 -12.12
C LEU A 328 -10.69 -5.94 -13.27
N ASN A 329 -11.95 -5.51 -13.13
CA ASN A 329 -12.65 -4.83 -14.21
C ASN A 329 -11.99 -3.49 -14.53
N LEU A 330 -11.56 -2.73 -13.51
CA LEU A 330 -10.88 -1.45 -13.75
C LEU A 330 -9.50 -1.62 -14.38
N ASN A 331 -8.71 -2.59 -13.92
CA ASN A 331 -7.37 -2.80 -14.45
C ASN A 331 -7.38 -3.31 -15.90
N THR A 332 -8.44 -4.03 -16.30
CA THR A 332 -8.54 -4.64 -17.64
C THR A 332 -9.33 -3.81 -18.66
N GLN A 333 -10.22 -2.91 -18.20
CA GLN A 333 -11.11 -2.15 -19.09
C GLN A 333 -10.72 -0.67 -19.22
N LEU A 334 -9.95 -0.11 -18.27
CA LEU A 334 -9.67 1.32 -18.21
C LEU A 334 -8.17 1.64 -18.28
N THR A 335 -7.85 2.80 -18.88
CA THR A 335 -6.51 3.39 -18.80
C THR A 335 -6.20 3.89 -17.38
N PRO A 336 -4.92 4.12 -17.02
CA PRO A 336 -4.55 4.63 -15.68
C PRO A 336 -5.23 5.96 -15.33
N ARG A 337 -5.41 6.85 -16.32
CA ARG A 337 -6.11 8.13 -16.14
C ARG A 337 -7.60 7.93 -15.83
N GLU A 338 -8.25 7.00 -16.51
CA GLU A 338 -9.67 6.70 -16.31
C GLU A 338 -9.89 6.01 -14.96
N ARG A 339 -8.96 5.13 -14.55
CA ARG A 339 -8.93 4.55 -13.19
C ARG A 339 -8.84 5.61 -12.10
N HIS A 340 -7.95 6.59 -12.25
CA HIS A 340 -7.86 7.71 -11.31
C HIS A 340 -9.12 8.58 -11.31
N ALA A 341 -9.77 8.75 -12.47
CA ALA A 341 -11.04 9.47 -12.57
C ALA A 341 -12.18 8.76 -11.82
N VAL A 342 -12.25 7.43 -11.93
CA VAL A 342 -13.21 6.59 -11.19
C VAL A 342 -12.96 6.69 -9.69
N LEU A 343 -11.70 6.58 -9.25
CA LEU A 343 -11.31 6.70 -7.85
C LEU A 343 -11.82 8.01 -7.25
N PHE A 344 -11.49 9.15 -7.88
CA PHE A 344 -11.93 10.45 -7.40
C PHE A 344 -13.46 10.63 -7.44
N PHE A 345 -14.12 10.11 -8.46
CA PHE A 345 -15.59 10.18 -8.56
C PHE A 345 -16.26 9.51 -7.36
N ILE A 346 -15.77 8.34 -6.94
CA ILE A 346 -16.28 7.61 -5.79
C ILE A 346 -16.01 8.39 -4.49
N GLU A 347 -14.76 8.79 -4.24
CA GLU A 347 -14.37 9.56 -3.05
C GLU A 347 -15.22 10.82 -2.88
N GLN A 348 -15.39 11.58 -3.97
CA GLN A 348 -16.17 12.81 -3.95
C GLN A 348 -17.66 12.54 -3.72
N GLY A 349 -18.17 11.37 -4.15
CA GLY A 349 -19.52 10.89 -3.89
C GLY A 349 -19.77 10.52 -2.42
N LEU A 350 -18.72 10.25 -1.64
CA LEU A 350 -18.80 9.87 -0.22
C LEU A 350 -18.81 11.07 0.75
N MET A 351 -18.51 12.28 0.25
CA MET A 351 -18.43 13.51 1.06
C MET A 351 -19.76 14.15 1.51
N PRO A 352 -20.91 13.96 0.83
CA PRO A 352 -22.21 14.43 1.33
C PRO A 352 -22.55 13.85 2.71
N ARG A 353 -23.52 14.46 3.42
CA ARG A 353 -23.96 14.00 4.76
C ARG A 353 -24.46 12.54 4.77
N THR A 354 -24.93 12.04 3.63
CA THR A 354 -25.41 10.67 3.43
C THR A 354 -24.29 9.66 3.17
N GLY A 355 -23.04 10.10 3.04
CA GLY A 355 -21.86 9.23 2.86
C GLY A 355 -21.14 8.93 4.18
N LYS A 356 -19.85 9.25 4.28
CA LYS A 356 -18.99 8.84 5.42
C LYS A 356 -19.45 9.37 6.76
N ARG A 357 -20.02 10.58 6.80
CA ARG A 357 -20.65 11.11 8.01
C ARG A 357 -21.78 10.22 8.53
N TYR A 358 -22.61 9.70 7.62
CA TYR A 358 -23.70 8.79 8.00
C TYR A 358 -23.15 7.49 8.58
N GLU A 359 -22.11 6.92 7.95
CA GLU A 359 -21.47 5.69 8.44
C GLU A 359 -20.87 5.89 9.84
N TRP A 360 -20.25 7.03 10.10
CA TRP A 360 -19.81 7.42 11.44
C TRP A 360 -20.97 7.56 12.44
N GLU A 361 -22.07 8.22 12.07
CA GLU A 361 -23.26 8.33 12.91
C GLU A 361 -23.85 6.94 13.24
N ILE A 362 -23.90 6.03 12.27
CA ILE A 362 -24.31 4.63 12.45
C ILE A 362 -23.35 3.89 13.39
N GLY A 363 -22.04 4.02 13.18
CA GLY A 363 -21.02 3.43 14.06
C GLY A 363 -21.23 3.85 15.51
N ARG A 364 -21.51 5.14 15.76
CA ARG A 364 -21.82 5.64 17.11
C ARG A 364 -23.14 5.12 17.68
N GLN A 365 -24.18 5.04 16.85
CA GLN A 365 -25.52 4.56 17.26
C GLN A 365 -25.59 3.05 17.46
N SER A 366 -24.66 2.29 16.87
CA SER A 366 -24.61 0.83 16.96
C SER A 366 -24.30 0.28 18.35
N GLU A 367 -23.79 1.13 19.24
CA GLU A 367 -23.25 0.76 20.56
C GLU A 367 -22.06 -0.22 20.49
N ILE A 368 -21.42 -0.39 19.31
CA ILE A 368 -20.18 -1.14 19.11
C ILE A 368 -19.02 -0.12 19.10
N PRO A 369 -18.20 -0.02 20.17
CA PRO A 369 -17.19 1.04 20.27
C PRO A 369 -16.15 1.01 19.15
N LEU A 370 -15.74 -0.19 18.73
CA LEU A 370 -14.77 -0.36 17.65
C LEU A 370 -15.33 0.14 16.31
N ALA A 371 -16.61 -0.11 16.01
CA ALA A 371 -17.25 0.38 14.79
C ALA A 371 -17.22 1.91 14.73
N ALA A 372 -17.54 2.58 15.84
CA ALA A 372 -17.46 4.04 15.94
C ALA A 372 -16.03 4.55 15.70
N LEU A 373 -15.02 3.90 16.28
CA LEU A 373 -13.61 4.27 16.13
C LEU A 373 -13.13 4.10 14.67
N ILE A 374 -13.46 2.96 14.05
CA ILE A 374 -13.07 2.67 12.67
C ILE A 374 -13.64 3.73 11.73
N GLN A 375 -14.93 4.04 11.83
CA GLN A 375 -15.56 5.04 10.94
C GLN A 375 -15.06 6.47 11.19
N ASP A 376 -14.58 6.77 12.40
CA ASP A 376 -14.00 8.08 12.73
C ASP A 376 -12.68 8.32 11.98
N PHE A 377 -11.80 7.31 11.99
CA PHE A 377 -10.54 7.38 11.23
C PHE A 377 -10.75 7.25 9.73
N ASP A 378 -11.58 6.30 9.29
CA ASP A 378 -11.92 6.11 7.87
C ASP A 378 -12.49 7.40 7.27
N TRP A 379 -13.38 8.10 7.96
CA TRP A 379 -13.87 9.39 7.47
C TRP A 379 -12.77 10.45 7.39
N ALA A 380 -11.85 10.50 8.37
CA ALA A 380 -10.73 11.43 8.33
C ALA A 380 -9.80 11.17 7.12
N ASP A 381 -9.53 9.90 6.82
CA ASP A 381 -8.72 9.49 5.67
C ASP A 381 -9.41 9.86 4.34
N GLU A 382 -10.72 9.65 4.23
CA GLU A 382 -11.47 9.96 3.00
C GLU A 382 -11.57 11.46 2.70
N VAL A 383 -11.52 12.29 3.74
CA VAL A 383 -11.37 13.74 3.57
C VAL A 383 -10.02 14.09 2.95
N LEU A 384 -8.94 13.39 3.34
CA LEU A 384 -7.63 13.52 2.71
C LEU A 384 -7.68 12.99 1.27
N HIS A 385 -8.27 11.82 1.00
CA HIS A 385 -8.36 11.24 -0.34
C HIS A 385 -9.04 12.22 -1.33
N ALA A 386 -10.17 12.79 -0.93
CA ALA A 386 -10.85 13.81 -1.73
C ALA A 386 -10.01 15.09 -1.95
N GLN A 387 -9.07 15.43 -1.06
CA GLN A 387 -8.12 16.52 -1.29
C GLN A 387 -7.02 16.12 -2.27
N LEU A 388 -6.49 14.90 -2.16
CA LEU A 388 -5.47 14.37 -3.07
C LEU A 388 -6.01 14.27 -4.50
N GLY A 389 -7.23 13.77 -4.70
CA GLY A 389 -7.85 13.74 -6.01
C GLY A 389 -8.12 15.15 -6.59
N ARG A 390 -8.36 16.16 -5.75
CA ARG A 390 -8.42 17.56 -6.22
C ARG A 390 -7.07 18.04 -6.75
N GLU A 391 -5.98 17.71 -6.05
CA GLU A 391 -4.63 18.10 -6.44
C GLU A 391 -4.17 17.39 -7.71
N TRP A 392 -4.41 16.07 -7.79
CA TRP A 392 -3.77 15.23 -8.81
C TRP A 392 -4.64 14.86 -10.00
N TYR A 393 -5.95 15.06 -9.90
CA TYR A 393 -6.90 14.77 -10.97
C TYR A 393 -7.71 16.01 -11.37
N VAL A 394 -8.38 16.70 -10.44
CA VAL A 394 -9.24 17.85 -10.79
C VAL A 394 -8.44 19.01 -11.39
N ALA A 395 -7.19 19.20 -10.97
CA ALA A 395 -6.31 20.22 -11.52
C ALA A 395 -6.16 20.14 -13.06
N ASP A 396 -6.22 18.93 -13.64
CA ASP A 396 -6.14 18.72 -15.09
C ASP A 396 -7.42 19.15 -15.85
N PHE A 397 -8.53 19.40 -15.13
CA PHE A 397 -9.83 19.79 -15.68
C PHE A 397 -10.21 21.25 -15.36
N GLY A 398 -9.45 21.90 -14.48
CA GLY A 398 -9.66 23.29 -14.05
C GLY A 398 -10.81 23.51 -13.06
N ASP A 399 -11.86 22.69 -13.06
CA ASP A 399 -12.97 22.75 -12.11
C ASP A 399 -13.52 21.34 -11.78
N LEU A 400 -14.22 21.23 -10.65
CA LEU A 400 -14.78 19.99 -10.11
C LEU A 400 -15.82 19.37 -11.03
N LYS A 401 -16.71 20.18 -11.62
CA LYS A 401 -17.84 19.65 -12.41
C LYS A 401 -17.40 18.84 -13.64
N PRO A 402 -16.51 19.36 -14.53
CA PRO A 402 -16.00 18.56 -15.65
C PRO A 402 -15.26 17.29 -15.22
N ALA A 403 -14.54 17.36 -14.10
CA ALA A 403 -13.82 16.22 -13.53
C ALA A 403 -14.80 15.13 -13.06
N MET A 404 -15.90 15.51 -12.37
CA MET A 404 -16.96 14.58 -11.95
C MET A 404 -17.70 13.97 -13.14
N GLU A 405 -18.01 14.78 -14.16
CA GLU A 405 -18.67 14.28 -15.38
C GLU A 405 -17.79 13.29 -16.15
N TYR A 406 -16.46 13.50 -16.19
CA TYR A 406 -15.54 12.53 -16.79
C TYR A 406 -15.47 11.24 -15.96
N GLY A 407 -15.37 11.34 -14.64
CA GLY A 407 -15.37 10.19 -13.74
C GLY A 407 -16.63 9.31 -13.86
N ASP A 408 -17.82 9.91 -13.88
CA ASP A 408 -19.09 9.17 -14.06
C ASP A 408 -19.15 8.47 -15.43
N ARG A 409 -18.61 9.12 -16.49
CA ARG A 409 -18.51 8.50 -17.82
C ARG A 409 -17.56 7.31 -17.81
N CYS A 410 -16.37 7.43 -17.22
CA CYS A 410 -15.41 6.33 -17.11
C CYS A 410 -16.02 5.17 -16.31
N TRP A 411 -16.66 5.47 -15.19
CA TRP A 411 -17.31 4.46 -14.35
C TRP A 411 -18.44 3.73 -15.08
N SER A 412 -19.17 4.42 -15.95
CA SER A 412 -20.26 3.83 -16.74
C SER A 412 -19.79 2.97 -17.92
N GLN A 413 -18.50 3.03 -18.29
CA GLN A 413 -17.92 2.12 -19.29
C GLN A 413 -17.65 0.72 -18.72
N VAL A 414 -17.50 0.63 -17.40
CA VAL A 414 -17.09 -0.60 -16.72
C VAL A 414 -18.28 -1.56 -16.66
N LEU A 415 -18.16 -2.69 -17.36
CA LEU A 415 -19.19 -3.73 -17.35
C LEU A 415 -19.02 -4.58 -16.09
N SER A 416 -20.11 -4.77 -15.32
CA SER A 416 -20.09 -5.59 -14.10
C SER A 416 -19.88 -7.08 -14.37
N HIS A 417 -20.20 -7.53 -15.60
CA HIS A 417 -20.14 -8.93 -16.04
C HIS A 417 -20.92 -9.90 -15.13
N TRP A 418 -21.90 -9.42 -14.36
CA TRP A 418 -22.66 -10.24 -13.40
C TRP A 418 -23.26 -11.49 -14.07
N ARG A 419 -24.07 -11.31 -15.12
CA ARG A 419 -24.67 -12.44 -15.85
C ARG A 419 -23.61 -13.32 -16.52
N ASP A 420 -22.57 -12.72 -17.08
CA ASP A 420 -21.48 -13.46 -17.73
C ASP A 420 -20.74 -14.37 -16.75
N TYR A 421 -20.49 -13.92 -15.53
CA TYR A 421 -19.81 -14.71 -14.50
C TYR A 421 -20.65 -15.92 -14.08
N ARG A 422 -21.96 -15.74 -13.93
CA ARG A 422 -22.89 -16.85 -13.70
C ARG A 422 -22.95 -17.81 -14.88
N ASP A 423 -23.12 -17.30 -16.09
CA ASP A 423 -23.32 -18.12 -17.29
C ASP A 423 -22.03 -18.91 -17.66
N LYS A 424 -20.85 -18.40 -17.26
CA LYS A 424 -19.56 -19.10 -17.34
C LYS A 424 -19.31 -20.09 -16.18
N GLY A 425 -20.22 -20.16 -15.20
CA GLY A 425 -20.08 -21.03 -14.03
C GLY A 425 -18.99 -20.60 -13.05
N LEU A 426 -18.62 -19.31 -13.04
CA LEU A 426 -17.62 -18.77 -12.11
C LEU A 426 -18.19 -18.50 -10.71
N THR A 427 -19.51 -18.32 -10.61
CA THR A 427 -20.23 -18.06 -9.36
C THR A 427 -21.73 -18.28 -9.57
N ASP A 428 -22.44 -18.69 -8.53
CA ASP A 428 -23.92 -18.69 -8.51
C ASP A 428 -24.48 -17.37 -7.94
N HIS A 429 -23.61 -16.42 -7.57
CA HIS A 429 -23.96 -15.20 -6.84
C HIS A 429 -24.84 -15.48 -5.61
N ARG A 430 -24.46 -16.50 -4.83
CA ARG A 430 -25.18 -16.89 -3.62
C ARG A 430 -25.33 -15.70 -2.67
N ASN A 431 -26.54 -15.48 -2.19
CA ASN A 431 -26.80 -14.57 -1.07
C ASN A 431 -26.21 -15.15 0.22
N TRP A 432 -25.11 -14.56 0.69
CA TRP A 432 -24.38 -14.97 1.90
C TRP A 432 -24.87 -14.27 3.18
N TRP A 433 -25.69 -13.22 3.06
CA TRP A 433 -26.12 -12.39 4.18
C TRP A 433 -26.85 -13.16 5.30
N PRO A 434 -27.83 -14.05 5.01
CA PRO A 434 -28.57 -14.74 6.07
C PRO A 434 -27.69 -15.58 6.99
N ASP A 435 -26.59 -16.14 6.47
CA ASP A 435 -25.69 -16.98 7.27
C ASP A 435 -24.81 -16.12 8.19
N LEU A 436 -24.28 -15.00 7.66
CA LEU A 436 -23.55 -14.01 8.46
C LEU A 436 -24.43 -13.41 9.56
N TYR A 437 -25.64 -12.99 9.21
CA TYR A 437 -26.54 -12.32 10.15
C TYR A 437 -26.95 -13.25 11.29
N ARG A 438 -27.23 -14.53 11.01
CA ARG A 438 -27.52 -15.52 12.06
C ARG A 438 -26.34 -15.71 13.02
N ALA A 439 -25.12 -15.82 12.47
CA ALA A 439 -23.92 -15.96 13.30
C ALA A 439 -23.71 -14.72 14.19
N ALA A 440 -23.94 -13.52 13.67
CA ALA A 440 -23.88 -12.28 14.44
C ALA A 440 -24.95 -12.22 15.54
N CYS A 441 -26.18 -12.59 15.23
CA CYS A 441 -27.26 -12.65 16.22
C CYS A 441 -26.98 -13.68 17.33
N GLU A 442 -26.41 -14.84 16.98
CA GLU A 442 -25.97 -15.85 17.95
C GLU A 442 -24.89 -15.27 18.87
N HIS A 443 -23.87 -14.61 18.31
CA HIS A 443 -22.82 -13.93 19.08
C HIS A 443 -23.40 -12.87 20.04
N TRP A 444 -24.36 -12.06 19.58
CA TRP A 444 -25.02 -11.04 20.39
C TRP A 444 -26.05 -11.60 21.40
N GLY A 445 -26.38 -12.89 21.34
CA GLY A 445 -27.40 -13.51 22.18
C GLY A 445 -28.82 -12.98 21.92
N VAL A 446 -29.13 -12.62 20.67
CA VAL A 446 -30.43 -12.06 20.26
C VAL A 446 -31.10 -12.91 19.18
N ALA A 447 -32.43 -12.84 19.08
CA ALA A 447 -33.15 -13.44 17.96
C ALA A 447 -32.94 -12.59 16.68
N PRO A 448 -32.73 -13.21 15.50
CA PRO A 448 -32.66 -12.48 14.24
C PRO A 448 -33.96 -11.74 13.93
N ASP A 449 -33.85 -10.47 13.50
CA ASP A 449 -34.99 -9.75 12.93
C ASP A 449 -35.39 -10.42 11.60
N PRO A 450 -36.65 -10.89 11.44
CA PRO A 450 -37.11 -11.51 10.21
C PRO A 450 -36.93 -10.64 8.96
N GLN A 451 -37.05 -9.32 9.10
CA GLN A 451 -36.91 -8.40 7.98
C GLN A 451 -35.44 -8.26 7.55
N ALA A 452 -34.53 -8.09 8.50
CA ALA A 452 -33.09 -8.08 8.21
C ALA A 452 -32.64 -9.43 7.65
N LEU A 453 -33.08 -10.54 8.24
CA LEU A 453 -32.71 -11.89 7.80
C LEU A 453 -33.16 -12.19 6.36
N GLY A 454 -34.28 -11.59 5.92
CA GLY A 454 -34.84 -11.74 4.58
C GLY A 454 -34.19 -10.89 3.48
N PHE A 455 -33.15 -10.11 3.79
CA PHE A 455 -32.49 -9.25 2.79
C PHE A 455 -31.86 -10.06 1.64
N CYS A 456 -32.10 -9.62 0.40
CA CYS A 456 -31.70 -10.33 -0.81
C CYS A 456 -31.41 -9.43 -2.02
N GLU A 457 -31.17 -8.13 -1.82
CA GLU A 457 -30.79 -7.26 -2.94
C GLU A 457 -29.37 -7.58 -3.43
N THR A 458 -29.18 -7.62 -4.75
CA THR A 458 -27.93 -7.98 -5.42
C THR A 458 -27.38 -6.82 -6.26
N TYR A 459 -26.21 -7.00 -6.87
CA TYR A 459 -25.64 -6.07 -7.85
C TYR A 459 -26.09 -6.33 -9.30
N GLU A 460 -27.08 -7.20 -9.55
CA GLU A 460 -27.46 -7.58 -10.93
C GLU A 460 -27.83 -6.36 -11.78
N ASP A 461 -28.70 -5.48 -11.26
CA ASP A 461 -29.22 -4.31 -11.98
C ASP A 461 -28.80 -2.97 -11.33
N LYS A 462 -27.99 -3.00 -10.26
CA LYS A 462 -27.61 -1.83 -9.46
C LYS A 462 -26.11 -1.74 -9.28
N ARG A 463 -25.55 -0.53 -9.37
CA ARG A 463 -24.15 -0.24 -9.02
C ARG A 463 -23.98 -0.01 -7.51
N ALA A 464 -22.71 0.04 -7.06
CA ALA A 464 -22.37 0.39 -5.67
C ALA A 464 -22.75 1.83 -5.28
N ASP A 465 -22.88 2.75 -6.24
CA ASP A 465 -23.43 4.10 -6.02
C ASP A 465 -24.97 4.15 -6.08
N LEU A 466 -25.62 2.98 -6.03
CA LEU A 466 -27.08 2.77 -6.07
C LEU A 466 -27.79 3.29 -7.33
N LYS A 467 -27.06 3.78 -8.34
CA LYS A 467 -27.63 4.07 -9.66
C LYS A 467 -27.97 2.76 -10.38
N GLY A 468 -29.09 2.77 -11.12
CA GLY A 468 -29.44 1.67 -12.01
C GLY A 468 -28.44 1.57 -13.18
N ILE A 469 -28.18 0.35 -13.64
CA ILE A 469 -27.39 0.12 -14.85
C ILE A 469 -28.29 0.42 -16.06
N GLU A 470 -27.97 1.42 -16.87
CA GLU A 470 -28.67 1.62 -18.14
C GLU A 470 -28.37 0.44 -19.07
N VAL A 471 -29.37 -0.42 -19.29
CA VAL A 471 -29.28 -1.49 -20.29
C VAL A 471 -29.23 -0.81 -21.65
N ARG A 472 -28.05 -0.73 -22.25
CA ARG A 472 -27.94 -0.47 -23.69
C ARG A 472 -28.53 -1.67 -24.40
N SER A 473 -29.72 -1.52 -24.96
CA SER A 473 -30.26 -2.47 -25.92
C SER A 473 -29.30 -2.50 -27.12
N GLU A 474 -28.69 -3.65 -27.38
CA GLU A 474 -28.01 -3.89 -28.65
C GLU A 474 -29.04 -3.73 -29.77
N GLU A 475 -28.84 -2.73 -30.63
CA GLU A 475 -29.41 -2.66 -31.99
C GLU A 475 -28.34 -3.02 -33.00
#